data_AF-A0AAU2QKY7-F1
#
_entry.id   AF-A0AAU2QKY7-F1
#
_cell.length_a   1.000
_cell.length_b   1.000
_cell.length_c   1.000
_cell.angle_alpha   90.00
_cell.angle_beta   90.00
_cell.angle_gamma   90.00
#
_symmetry.space_group_name_H-M   'P 1'
#
loop_
_entity.id
_entity.type
_entity.pdbx_description
1 polymer ?
#
loop_
_entity_poly.entity_id
_entity_poly.type
_entity_poly.pdbx_seq_one_letter_code
_entity_poly.pdbx_strand_id
1 'polypeptide(L)'
;MTTVQKRRARARGGELDDCLRACAVHSGKVVGSVDRRRVELAEQLRKLLVVWGTTSAAPAPAPAGGATALLKRAVKGAAAPANGIPNELLDALLAVANKALECGYDDELNLALVISDTVLAQRKNSRAGWRLRARLLETLGEETEAVEAYDKYLALTDDDGFGVRAKIAGLRAAAEKERELLTLLRRQNPRAEEFTRRAATAVWAEGLAAQAVGDWTEAEPRLVGALLALAAEDAPVADRQELLSQYLDLRMTRETDLPALTEALALYAEQRRNRMRGPVADPTVGGVQWISLGEFRNRIAGKSICLIANSGRVGASSMGAEIDAYDLVVRFNSYKIEPKHTGSRTDIHATIHKHGFNWDQRVDTRLVFGGISGDWKYSLRNRLVPGAQTFLGDESLRWPVRNIGKLSADVWSGIPTTGFNMLYLLDFLDVSPTLDLIGFDFYESGAYRVQEAMKLAITSVHEYTSEKAWVMQRAQSVTDMRISLR
;
A
#
# COMPACT_ATOMS: atom_id res chain seq x y z
N MET A 1 8.89 -23.33 27.60
CA MET A 1 7.68 -22.76 26.97
C MET A 1 8.11 -21.77 25.92
N THR A 2 7.75 -22.01 24.66
CA THR A 2 8.09 -21.12 23.53
C THR A 2 7.27 -19.82 23.61
N THR A 3 7.73 -18.76 22.94
CA THR A 3 7.02 -17.47 22.80
C THR A 3 5.58 -17.67 22.29
N VAL A 4 5.37 -18.70 21.46
CA VAL A 4 4.06 -19.17 20.95
C VAL A 4 3.14 -19.67 22.06
N GLN A 5 3.65 -20.45 23.02
CA GLN A 5 2.86 -20.95 24.16
C GLN A 5 2.47 -19.83 25.14
N LYS A 6 3.34 -18.82 25.34
CA LYS A 6 3.00 -17.62 26.13
C LYS A 6 1.96 -16.73 25.42
N ARG A 7 1.95 -16.69 24.08
CA ARG A 7 0.96 -15.92 23.28
C ARG A 7 -0.44 -16.55 23.27
N ARG A 8 -0.57 -17.89 23.25
CA ARG A 8 -1.87 -18.58 23.35
C ARG A 8 -2.53 -18.52 24.74
N ALA A 9 -1.76 -18.21 25.79
CA ALA A 9 -2.26 -18.02 27.15
C ALA A 9 -2.75 -16.58 27.44
N ARG A 10 -2.94 -15.74 26.42
CA ARG A 10 -3.44 -14.37 26.58
C ARG A 10 -4.84 -14.37 27.18
N ALA A 11 -5.05 -13.49 28.16
CA ALA A 11 -6.35 -13.28 28.79
C ALA A 11 -7.39 -12.97 27.69
N ARG A 12 -8.36 -13.87 27.52
CA ARG A 12 -9.47 -13.66 26.60
C ARG A 12 -10.29 -12.48 27.15
N GLY A 13 -10.34 -11.38 26.40
CA GLY A 13 -11.25 -10.28 26.70
C GLY A 13 -12.71 -10.75 26.59
N GLY A 14 -13.61 -10.13 27.32
CA GLY A 14 -15.03 -10.49 27.29
C GLY A 14 -15.89 -9.62 28.20
N GLU A 15 -15.39 -9.34 29.41
CA GLU A 15 -16.02 -8.40 30.33
C GLU A 15 -15.53 -6.97 30.09
N LEU A 16 -16.47 -6.05 29.98
CA LEU A 16 -16.19 -4.63 29.72
C LEU A 16 -15.33 -4.01 30.83
N ASP A 17 -15.61 -4.36 32.08
CA ASP A 17 -14.91 -3.80 33.24
C ASP A 17 -13.42 -4.19 33.27
N ASP A 18 -13.09 -5.43 32.90
CA ASP A 18 -11.70 -5.89 32.79
C ASP A 18 -10.95 -5.15 31.69
N CYS A 19 -11.60 -4.94 30.54
CA CYS A 19 -11.03 -4.19 29.43
C CYS A 19 -10.75 -2.73 29.82
N LEU A 20 -11.69 -2.08 30.51
CA LEU A 20 -11.53 -0.70 30.98
C LEU A 20 -10.43 -0.59 32.05
N ARG A 21 -10.34 -1.57 32.97
CA ARG A 21 -9.21 -1.68 33.90
C ARG A 21 -7.88 -1.82 33.18
N ALA A 22 -7.79 -2.68 32.17
CA ALA A 22 -6.59 -2.84 31.36
C ALA A 22 -6.18 -1.54 30.66
N CYS A 23 -7.15 -0.81 30.09
CA CYS A 23 -6.93 0.51 29.48
C CYS A 23 -6.42 1.53 30.51
N ALA A 24 -7.01 1.58 31.72
CA ALA A 24 -6.59 2.48 32.77
C ALA A 24 -5.14 2.20 33.24
N VAL A 25 -4.81 0.93 33.45
CA VAL A 25 -3.45 0.50 33.82
C VAL A 25 -2.46 0.86 32.71
N HIS A 26 -2.80 0.59 31.44
CA HIS A 26 -1.92 0.91 30.32
C HIS A 26 -1.74 2.41 30.13
N SER A 27 -2.78 3.21 30.40
CA SER A 27 -2.69 4.67 30.37
C SER A 27 -1.60 5.18 31.31
N GLY A 28 -1.50 4.64 32.53
CA GLY A 28 -0.44 4.99 33.46
C GLY A 28 0.97 4.59 32.97
N LYS A 29 1.09 3.46 32.26
CA LYS A 29 2.38 2.97 31.75
C LYS A 29 2.96 3.83 30.63
N VAL A 30 2.11 4.37 29.76
CA VAL A 30 2.55 5.14 28.57
C VAL A 30 2.75 6.63 28.84
N VAL A 31 2.39 7.11 30.05
CA VAL A 31 2.62 8.50 30.47
C VAL A 31 4.13 8.78 30.53
N GLY A 32 4.56 9.87 29.89
CA GLY A 32 5.97 10.27 29.87
C GLY A 32 6.82 9.52 28.84
N SER A 33 6.22 8.70 27.97
CA SER A 33 6.92 8.12 26.83
C SER A 33 7.45 9.21 25.90
N VAL A 34 8.70 9.05 25.43
CA VAL A 34 9.31 9.92 24.40
C VAL A 34 8.90 9.51 22.97
N ASP A 35 8.37 8.31 22.79
CA ASP A 35 7.84 7.87 21.51
C ASP A 35 6.49 8.53 21.22
N ARG A 36 6.45 9.28 20.12
CA ARG A 36 5.25 9.95 19.60
C ARG A 36 4.04 9.02 19.47
N ARG A 37 4.21 7.78 19.03
CA ARG A 37 3.08 6.84 18.85
C ARG A 37 2.43 6.49 20.18
N ARG A 38 3.26 6.26 21.21
CA ARG A 38 2.79 6.02 22.58
C ARG A 38 2.18 7.27 23.22
N VAL A 39 2.67 8.47 22.89
CA VAL A 39 2.04 9.74 23.31
C VAL A 39 0.63 9.86 22.73
N GLU A 40 0.46 9.62 21.43
CA GLU A 40 -0.85 9.63 20.77
C GLU A 40 -1.80 8.55 21.36
N LEU A 41 -1.28 7.37 21.68
CA LEU A 41 -2.04 6.34 22.39
C LEU A 41 -2.47 6.80 23.79
N ALA A 42 -1.57 7.45 24.55
CA ALA A 42 -1.86 7.96 25.88
C ALA A 42 -3.02 8.99 25.85
N GLU A 43 -3.07 9.83 24.81
CA GLU A 43 -4.17 10.76 24.59
C GLU A 43 -5.50 10.04 24.36
N GLN A 44 -5.54 9.01 23.52
CA GLN A 44 -6.76 8.23 23.29
C GLN A 44 -7.22 7.49 24.54
N LEU A 45 -6.29 6.94 25.31
CA LEU A 45 -6.58 6.30 26.60
C LEU A 45 -7.21 7.29 27.58
N ARG A 46 -6.69 8.52 27.67
CA ARG A 46 -7.31 9.57 28.50
C ARG A 46 -8.72 9.92 28.04
N LYS A 47 -8.95 10.06 26.73
CA LYS A 47 -10.27 10.32 26.16
C LYS A 47 -11.26 9.19 26.51
N LEU A 48 -10.84 7.94 26.37
CA LEU A 48 -11.64 6.78 26.74
C LEU A 48 -12.04 6.80 28.23
N LEU A 49 -11.11 7.11 29.12
CA LEU A 49 -11.40 7.17 30.56
C LEU A 49 -12.36 8.32 30.92
N VAL A 50 -12.26 9.46 30.21
CA VAL A 50 -13.23 10.56 30.37
C VAL A 50 -14.62 10.13 29.91
N VAL A 51 -14.74 9.54 28.71
CA VAL A 51 -16.01 9.05 28.16
C VAL A 51 -16.65 8.06 29.14
N TRP A 52 -15.89 7.08 29.62
CA TRP A 52 -16.39 6.12 30.61
C TRP A 52 -16.87 6.80 31.90
N GLY A 53 -16.08 7.72 32.45
CA GLY A 53 -16.44 8.47 33.66
C GLY A 53 -17.71 9.32 33.51
N THR A 54 -17.99 9.83 32.31
CA THR A 54 -19.20 10.60 32.01
C THR A 54 -20.42 9.72 31.70
N THR A 55 -20.22 8.57 31.06
CA THR A 55 -21.31 7.63 30.71
C THR A 55 -21.84 6.87 31.93
N SER A 56 -21.02 6.67 32.98
CA SER A 56 -21.44 6.03 34.23
C SER A 56 -22.10 6.99 35.24
N ALA A 57 -22.16 8.30 34.95
CA ALA A 57 -22.74 9.31 35.84
C ALA A 57 -24.16 9.70 35.39
N ALA A 58 -25.19 9.11 35.99
CA ALA A 58 -26.50 9.75 36.03
C ALA A 58 -26.40 11.10 36.78
N PRO A 59 -27.18 12.14 36.43
CA PRO A 59 -26.99 13.47 36.97
C PRO A 59 -27.41 13.51 38.44
N ALA A 60 -26.45 13.80 39.33
CA ALA A 60 -26.70 14.31 40.67
C ALA A 60 -26.00 15.68 40.79
N PRO A 61 -26.57 16.64 41.53
CA PRO A 61 -26.21 18.04 41.43
C PRO A 61 -24.78 18.31 41.92
N ALA A 62 -24.17 19.33 41.34
CA ALA A 62 -22.83 19.84 41.67
C ALA A 62 -22.80 20.59 43.03
N PRO A 63 -21.63 20.93 43.60
CA PRO A 63 -20.28 20.36 43.45
C PRO A 63 -19.53 20.19 44.81
N ALA A 64 -18.37 19.50 44.80
CA ALA A 64 -17.11 19.93 45.44
C ALA A 64 -15.99 18.87 45.27
N GLY A 65 -14.84 19.28 44.73
CA GLY A 65 -13.56 18.61 44.99
C GLY A 65 -12.86 17.90 43.82
N GLY A 66 -11.80 18.56 43.31
CA GLY A 66 -10.48 18.04 42.92
C GLY A 66 -10.33 16.78 42.05
N ALA A 67 -9.44 16.87 41.04
CA ALA A 67 -9.08 15.81 40.08
C ALA A 67 -8.67 14.46 40.71
N THR A 68 -8.28 14.41 41.99
CA THR A 68 -7.96 13.20 42.75
C THR A 68 -9.19 12.37 43.15
N ALA A 69 -10.38 12.96 43.20
CA ALA A 69 -11.63 12.26 43.55
C ALA A 69 -12.17 11.41 42.39
N LEU A 70 -11.93 11.83 41.13
CA LEU A 70 -12.32 11.08 39.93
C LEU A 70 -11.58 9.75 39.80
N LEU A 71 -10.30 9.70 40.20
CA LEU A 71 -9.48 8.47 40.19
C LEU A 71 -9.93 7.42 41.20
N LYS A 72 -10.47 7.82 42.37
CA LYS A 72 -10.98 6.89 43.39
C LYS A 72 -12.38 6.34 43.07
N ARG A 73 -13.19 7.05 42.27
CA ARG A 73 -14.54 6.60 41.87
C ARG A 73 -14.53 5.58 40.73
N ALA A 74 -13.50 5.56 39.90
CA ALA A 74 -13.33 4.60 38.81
C ALA A 74 -13.16 3.13 39.28
N VAL A 75 -12.98 2.88 40.60
CA VAL A 75 -12.69 1.55 41.15
C VAL A 75 -13.93 0.86 41.76
N LYS A 76 -15.03 1.58 42.01
CA LYS A 76 -16.22 0.98 42.66
C LYS A 76 -17.39 0.90 41.68
N GLY A 77 -17.51 -0.27 41.06
CA GLY A 77 -18.54 -0.59 40.06
C GLY A 77 -19.96 -0.39 40.57
N ALA A 78 -20.81 0.12 39.69
CA ALA A 78 -22.26 0.18 39.87
C ALA A 78 -22.96 -0.42 38.64
N ALA A 79 -23.99 -1.22 38.97
CA ALA A 79 -24.94 -1.99 38.18
C ALA A 79 -24.92 -1.87 36.64
N ALA A 80 -24.83 -3.04 36.01
CA ALA A 80 -24.97 -3.26 34.57
C ALA A 80 -26.28 -2.67 34.00
N PRO A 81 -26.21 -1.88 32.91
CA PRO A 81 -27.38 -1.61 32.09
C PRO A 81 -27.62 -2.77 31.11
N ALA A 82 -28.89 -2.99 30.79
CA ALA A 82 -29.34 -3.95 29.80
C ALA A 82 -28.81 -3.62 28.39
N ASN A 83 -28.23 -4.64 27.77
CA ASN A 83 -27.87 -4.82 26.35
C ASN A 83 -26.89 -3.81 25.70
N GLY A 84 -25.60 -4.05 25.93
CA GLY A 84 -24.49 -3.69 25.04
C GLY A 84 -23.74 -2.40 25.39
N ILE A 85 -22.48 -2.30 24.92
CA ILE A 85 -21.66 -1.09 25.07
C ILE A 85 -22.30 0.11 24.35
N PRO A 86 -22.36 1.31 24.96
CA PRO A 86 -22.81 2.54 24.28
C PRO A 86 -21.95 2.89 23.07
N ASN A 87 -22.52 3.59 22.07
CA ASN A 87 -21.80 3.94 20.82
C ASN A 87 -20.53 4.78 21.09
N GLU A 88 -20.63 5.80 21.94
CA GLU A 88 -19.48 6.66 22.28
C GLU A 88 -18.34 5.88 22.94
N LEU A 89 -18.69 4.95 23.83
CA LEU A 89 -17.71 4.08 24.50
C LEU A 89 -17.09 3.08 23.51
N LEU A 90 -17.89 2.52 22.60
CA LEU A 90 -17.41 1.66 21.52
C LEU A 90 -16.40 2.41 20.63
N ASP A 91 -16.73 3.63 20.21
CA ASP A 91 -15.88 4.43 19.32
C ASP A 91 -14.56 4.80 20.02
N ALA A 92 -14.61 5.15 21.30
CA ALA A 92 -13.42 5.41 22.11
C ALA A 92 -12.54 4.16 22.27
N LEU A 93 -13.14 2.99 22.53
CA LEU A 93 -12.41 1.70 22.60
C LEU A 93 -11.74 1.38 21.26
N LEU A 94 -12.47 1.51 20.15
CA LEU A 94 -11.92 1.29 18.80
C LEU A 94 -10.78 2.26 18.49
N ALA A 95 -10.89 3.53 18.89
CA ALA A 95 -9.82 4.51 18.69
C ALA A 95 -8.54 4.14 19.46
N VAL A 96 -8.67 3.72 20.73
CA VAL A 96 -7.55 3.22 21.52
C VAL A 96 -6.92 2.00 20.87
N ALA A 97 -7.73 1.00 20.48
CA ALA A 97 -7.19 -0.23 19.90
C ALA A 97 -6.51 -0.01 18.55
N ASN A 98 -7.01 0.89 17.70
CA ASN A 98 -6.33 1.27 16.46
C ASN A 98 -4.99 1.96 16.73
N LYS A 99 -4.91 2.85 17.73
CA LYS A 99 -3.64 3.48 18.12
C LYS A 99 -2.67 2.51 18.77
N ALA A 100 -3.15 1.57 19.56
CA ALA A 100 -2.32 0.52 20.15
C ALA A 100 -1.76 -0.41 19.06
N LEU A 101 -2.57 -0.75 18.05
CA LEU A 101 -2.11 -1.46 16.86
C LEU A 101 -1.02 -0.70 16.08
N GLU A 102 -1.16 0.63 15.91
CA GLU A 102 -0.14 1.47 15.24
C GLU A 102 1.20 1.55 16.00
N CYS A 103 1.17 1.40 17.33
CA CYS A 103 2.39 1.34 18.14
C CYS A 103 3.21 0.09 17.82
N GLY A 104 2.56 -1.08 17.66
CA GLY A 104 3.19 -2.32 17.18
C GLY A 104 4.07 -3.04 18.21
N TYR A 105 4.16 -2.56 19.45
CA TYR A 105 4.86 -3.24 20.54
C TYR A 105 3.98 -4.32 21.19
N ASP A 106 4.60 -5.35 21.77
CA ASP A 106 3.89 -6.51 22.35
C ASP A 106 2.81 -6.12 23.37
N ASP A 107 3.11 -5.19 24.29
CA ASP A 107 2.16 -4.76 25.32
C ASP A 107 0.95 -4.01 24.72
N GLU A 108 1.19 -3.13 23.76
CA GLU A 108 0.13 -2.42 23.05
C GLU A 108 -0.70 -3.35 22.15
N LEU A 109 -0.07 -4.34 21.50
CA LEU A 109 -0.80 -5.37 20.75
C LEU A 109 -1.65 -6.26 21.66
N ASN A 110 -1.16 -6.57 22.87
CA ASN A 110 -1.96 -7.27 23.90
C ASN A 110 -3.18 -6.44 24.31
N LEU A 111 -3.00 -5.14 24.54
CA LEU A 111 -4.12 -4.24 24.87
C LEU A 111 -5.15 -4.19 23.73
N ALA A 112 -4.70 -4.04 22.48
CA ALA A 112 -5.57 -4.05 21.31
C ALA A 112 -6.37 -5.35 21.20
N LEU A 113 -5.79 -6.51 21.58
CA LEU A 113 -6.47 -7.80 21.56
C LEU A 113 -7.60 -7.84 22.58
N VAL A 114 -7.31 -7.45 23.83
CA VAL A 114 -8.29 -7.39 24.90
C VAL A 114 -9.47 -6.50 24.51
N ILE A 115 -9.19 -5.33 23.94
CA ILE A 115 -10.23 -4.42 23.46
C ILE A 115 -11.03 -5.05 22.32
N SER A 116 -10.36 -5.65 21.33
CA SER A 116 -11.02 -6.27 20.19
C SER A 116 -11.95 -7.41 20.60
N ASP A 117 -11.51 -8.29 21.50
CA ASP A 117 -12.32 -9.40 22.01
C ASP A 117 -13.51 -8.88 22.82
N THR A 118 -13.31 -7.85 23.64
CA THR A 118 -14.38 -7.20 24.42
C THR A 118 -15.42 -6.56 23.50
N VAL A 119 -15.00 -5.81 22.48
CA VAL A 119 -15.91 -5.19 21.51
C VAL A 119 -16.77 -6.26 20.82
N LEU A 120 -16.18 -7.38 20.41
CA LEU A 120 -16.90 -8.46 19.73
C LEU A 120 -17.77 -9.29 20.68
N ALA A 121 -17.40 -9.44 21.95
CA ALA A 121 -18.24 -10.05 22.98
C ALA A 121 -19.50 -9.21 23.23
N GLN A 122 -19.35 -7.89 23.30
CA GLN A 122 -20.44 -6.95 23.57
C GLN A 122 -21.28 -6.62 22.32
N ARG A 123 -20.68 -6.66 21.13
CA ARG A 123 -21.33 -6.40 19.83
C ARG A 123 -20.80 -7.33 18.75
N LYS A 124 -21.37 -8.54 18.68
CA LYS A 124 -20.99 -9.61 17.74
C LYS A 124 -21.03 -9.21 16.26
N ASN A 125 -21.90 -8.26 15.90
CA ASN A 125 -22.06 -7.77 14.52
C ASN A 125 -21.34 -6.44 14.26
N SER A 126 -20.34 -6.08 15.08
CA SER A 126 -19.55 -4.86 14.88
C SER A 126 -18.60 -5.02 13.68
N ARG A 127 -18.94 -4.38 12.55
CA ARG A 127 -18.05 -4.31 11.36
C ARG A 127 -16.67 -3.80 11.73
N ALA A 128 -16.60 -2.69 12.45
CA ALA A 128 -15.32 -2.10 12.87
C ALA A 128 -14.55 -3.03 13.84
N GLY A 129 -15.25 -3.78 14.69
CA GLY A 129 -14.65 -4.79 15.58
C GLY A 129 -14.01 -5.95 14.82
N TRP A 130 -14.70 -6.53 13.82
CA TRP A 130 -14.13 -7.61 13.01
C TRP A 130 -12.94 -7.15 12.18
N ARG A 131 -13.01 -5.95 11.60
CA ARG A 131 -11.88 -5.36 10.85
C ARG A 131 -10.66 -5.10 11.75
N LEU A 132 -10.88 -4.62 12.97
CA LEU A 132 -9.81 -4.44 13.96
C LEU A 132 -9.19 -5.79 14.34
N ARG A 133 -10.01 -6.80 14.65
CA ARG A 133 -9.56 -8.16 14.99
C ARG A 133 -8.68 -8.75 13.90
N ALA A 134 -9.11 -8.61 12.64
CA ALA A 134 -8.39 -9.13 11.49
C ALA A 134 -7.01 -8.48 11.31
N ARG A 135 -6.93 -7.14 11.33
CA ARG A 135 -5.65 -6.40 11.22
C ARG A 135 -4.68 -6.74 12.35
N LEU A 136 -5.22 -6.97 13.54
CA LEU A 136 -4.43 -7.32 14.71
C LEU A 136 -3.88 -8.74 14.63
N LEU A 137 -4.69 -9.72 14.22
CA LEU A 137 -4.24 -11.09 13.96
C LEU A 137 -3.19 -11.13 12.85
N GLU A 138 -3.40 -10.36 11.79
CA GLU A 138 -2.42 -10.21 10.71
C GLU A 138 -1.08 -9.68 11.22
N THR A 139 -1.11 -8.64 12.07
CA THR A 139 0.11 -8.06 12.68
C THR A 139 0.80 -9.04 13.62
N LEU A 140 0.03 -9.90 14.30
CA LEU A 140 0.56 -10.95 15.17
C LEU A 140 1.07 -12.17 14.40
N GLY A 141 0.84 -12.23 13.09
CA GLY A 141 1.22 -13.36 12.24
C GLY A 141 0.28 -14.57 12.31
N GLU A 142 -0.92 -14.41 12.89
CA GLU A 142 -1.97 -15.43 13.00
C GLU A 142 -2.86 -15.36 11.75
N GLU A 143 -2.33 -15.81 10.60
CA GLU A 143 -2.92 -15.55 9.28
C GLU A 143 -4.28 -16.23 9.07
N THR A 144 -4.43 -17.47 9.52
CA THR A 144 -5.67 -18.24 9.36
C THR A 144 -6.84 -17.52 10.05
N GLU A 145 -6.65 -17.15 11.31
CA GLU A 145 -7.64 -16.43 12.09
C GLU A 145 -7.86 -15.00 11.55
N ALA A 146 -6.82 -14.36 11.00
CA ALA A 146 -6.95 -13.06 10.36
C ALA A 146 -7.90 -13.13 9.14
N VAL A 147 -7.73 -14.16 8.29
CA VAL A 147 -8.62 -14.41 7.14
C VAL A 147 -10.05 -14.64 7.61
N GLU A 148 -10.27 -15.49 8.61
CA GLU A 148 -11.61 -15.73 9.17
C GLU A 148 -12.26 -14.45 9.70
N ALA A 149 -11.49 -13.59 10.38
CA ALA A 149 -11.99 -12.31 10.89
C ALA A 149 -12.31 -11.33 9.75
N TYR A 150 -11.52 -11.30 8.67
CA TYR A 150 -11.82 -10.52 7.48
C TYR A 150 -13.06 -11.04 6.73
N ASP A 151 -13.26 -12.36 6.63
CA ASP A 151 -14.46 -12.96 6.05
C ASP A 151 -15.72 -12.56 6.85
N LYS A 152 -15.65 -12.58 8.19
CA LYS A 152 -16.74 -12.10 9.06
C LYS A 152 -17.02 -10.61 8.89
N TYR A 153 -15.98 -9.80 8.68
CA TYR A 153 -16.16 -8.38 8.34
C TYR A 153 -16.92 -8.22 7.01
N LEU A 154 -16.51 -8.93 5.97
CA LEU A 154 -17.14 -8.87 4.64
C LEU A 154 -18.59 -9.39 4.65
N ALA A 155 -18.91 -10.39 5.46
CA ALA A 155 -20.27 -10.88 5.61
C ALA A 155 -21.24 -9.82 6.18
N LEU A 156 -20.72 -8.75 6.77
CA LEU A 156 -21.49 -7.66 7.35
C LEU A 156 -21.53 -6.40 6.45
N THR A 157 -20.90 -6.41 5.26
CA THR A 157 -20.85 -5.25 4.37
C THR A 157 -20.82 -5.62 2.89
N ASP A 158 -21.66 -4.97 2.08
CA ASP A 158 -21.66 -5.15 0.63
C ASP A 158 -20.52 -4.36 -0.05
N ASP A 159 -20.15 -3.23 0.56
CA ASP A 159 -19.05 -2.37 0.12
C ASP A 159 -17.70 -2.86 0.68
N ASP A 160 -16.73 -3.02 -0.22
CA ASP A 160 -15.34 -3.35 0.10
C ASP A 160 -14.42 -2.13 -0.07
N GLY A 161 -14.81 -1.01 0.55
CA GLY A 161 -14.07 0.26 0.49
C GLY A 161 -12.63 0.19 1.03
N PHE A 162 -12.24 -0.91 1.70
CA PHE A 162 -10.87 -1.15 2.19
C PHE A 162 -10.09 -2.21 1.38
N GLY A 163 -10.68 -2.80 0.33
CA GLY A 163 -10.03 -3.82 -0.50
C GLY A 163 -9.70 -5.11 0.25
N VAL A 164 -10.51 -5.49 1.24
CA VAL A 164 -10.37 -6.67 2.07
C VAL A 164 -10.48 -7.96 1.26
N ARG A 165 -11.32 -8.03 0.21
CA ARG A 165 -11.43 -9.24 -0.63
C ARG A 165 -10.09 -9.55 -1.31
N ALA A 166 -9.46 -8.53 -1.90
CA ALA A 166 -8.14 -8.65 -2.51
C ALA A 166 -7.06 -9.01 -1.46
N LYS A 167 -7.18 -8.48 -0.24
CA LYS A 167 -6.28 -8.82 0.86
C LYS A 167 -6.39 -10.31 1.24
N ILE A 168 -7.61 -10.81 1.49
CA ILE A 168 -7.87 -12.22 1.83
C ILE A 168 -7.32 -13.14 0.76
N ALA A 169 -7.61 -12.84 -0.51
CA ALA A 169 -7.13 -13.65 -1.61
C ALA A 169 -5.59 -13.77 -1.60
N GLY A 170 -4.89 -12.72 -1.16
CA GLY A 170 -3.43 -12.66 -1.18
C GLY A 170 -2.79 -13.41 -0.03
N LEU A 171 -3.42 -13.35 1.14
CA LEU A 171 -3.07 -14.19 2.28
C LEU A 171 -3.26 -15.67 1.93
N ARG A 172 -4.41 -16.04 1.31
CA ARG A 172 -4.66 -17.42 0.88
C ARG A 172 -3.66 -17.92 -0.16
N ALA A 173 -3.37 -17.13 -1.19
CA ALA A 173 -2.39 -17.47 -2.21
C ALA A 173 -0.96 -17.53 -1.66
N ALA A 174 -0.60 -16.66 -0.72
CA ALA A 174 0.69 -16.72 -0.04
C ALA A 174 0.80 -17.99 0.82
N ALA A 175 -0.23 -18.35 1.57
CA ALA A 175 -0.26 -19.59 2.35
C ALA A 175 -0.12 -20.83 1.45
N GLU A 176 -0.74 -20.83 0.28
CA GLU A 176 -0.59 -21.88 -0.72
C GLU A 176 0.84 -22.00 -1.23
N LYS A 177 1.47 -20.88 -1.62
CA LYS A 177 2.86 -20.88 -2.09
C LYS A 177 3.86 -21.24 -0.98
N GLU A 178 3.59 -20.91 0.27
CA GLU A 178 4.36 -21.39 1.41
C GLU A 178 4.26 -22.92 1.55
N ARG A 179 3.07 -23.51 1.42
CA ARG A 179 2.90 -24.97 1.45
C ARG A 179 3.60 -25.67 0.28
N GLU A 180 3.51 -25.12 -0.93
CA GLU A 180 4.24 -25.62 -2.09
C GLU A 180 5.75 -25.60 -1.85
N LEU A 181 6.28 -24.50 -1.32
CA LEU A 181 7.69 -24.35 -0.99
C LEU A 181 8.14 -25.34 0.08
N LEU A 182 7.40 -25.50 1.17
CA LEU A 182 7.73 -26.47 2.21
C LEU A 182 7.68 -27.92 1.68
N THR A 183 6.73 -28.22 0.78
CA THR A 183 6.66 -29.52 0.10
C THR A 183 7.85 -29.74 -0.82
N LEU A 184 8.27 -28.72 -1.55
CA LEU A 184 9.48 -28.74 -2.36
C LEU A 184 10.72 -29.00 -1.50
N LEU A 185 10.89 -28.27 -0.40
CA LEU A 185 12.03 -28.44 0.50
C LEU A 185 12.06 -29.84 1.12
N ARG A 186 10.91 -30.37 1.54
CA ARG A 186 10.78 -31.77 2.00
C ARG A 186 11.22 -32.78 0.94
N ARG A 187 10.81 -32.57 -0.32
CA ARG A 187 11.19 -33.45 -1.44
C ARG A 187 12.69 -33.37 -1.74
N GLN A 188 13.25 -32.17 -1.74
CA GLN A 188 14.68 -31.92 -1.97
C GLN A 188 15.53 -32.45 -0.80
N ASN A 189 14.99 -32.52 0.42
CA ASN A 189 15.69 -33.01 1.60
C ASN A 189 14.84 -34.01 2.43
N PRO A 190 14.79 -35.29 2.04
CA PRO A 190 13.99 -36.28 2.74
C PRO A 190 14.42 -36.54 4.20
N ARG A 191 15.71 -36.35 4.52
CA ARG A 191 16.25 -36.51 5.89
C ARG A 191 15.70 -35.46 6.86
N ALA A 192 15.13 -34.36 6.36
CA ALA A 192 14.53 -33.33 7.20
C ALA A 192 13.42 -33.87 8.11
N GLU A 193 12.73 -34.94 7.71
CA GLU A 193 11.67 -35.58 8.49
C GLU A 193 12.14 -36.13 9.85
N GLU A 194 13.43 -36.49 9.97
CA GLU A 194 14.00 -36.97 11.23
C GLU A 194 13.97 -35.89 12.33
N PHE A 195 13.91 -34.61 11.94
CA PHE A 195 14.03 -33.47 12.83
C PHE A 195 12.70 -32.76 13.13
N THR A 196 11.60 -33.14 12.48
CA THR A 196 10.28 -32.47 12.62
C THR A 196 9.64 -32.66 14.00
N ARG A 197 10.05 -33.70 14.74
CA ARG A 197 9.52 -34.04 16.07
C ARG A 197 10.25 -33.33 17.22
N ARG A 198 11.31 -32.58 16.92
CA ARG A 198 12.15 -31.90 17.91
C ARG A 198 11.80 -30.41 17.94
N ALA A 199 12.16 -29.73 19.03
CA ALA A 199 11.91 -28.29 19.16
C ALA A 199 12.63 -27.52 18.03
N ALA A 200 11.86 -26.83 17.18
CA ALA A 200 12.37 -26.17 15.98
C ALA A 200 13.56 -25.25 16.23
N THR A 201 13.52 -24.47 17.32
CA THR A 201 14.61 -23.53 17.70
C THR A 201 15.93 -24.24 18.02
N ALA A 202 15.87 -25.39 18.70
CA ALA A 202 17.06 -26.17 19.03
C ALA A 202 17.65 -26.84 17.78
N VAL A 203 16.78 -27.43 16.95
CA VAL A 203 17.18 -28.04 15.67
C VAL A 203 17.80 -26.99 14.74
N TRP A 204 17.21 -25.80 14.67
CA TRP A 204 17.73 -24.70 13.86
C TRP A 204 19.14 -24.29 14.31
N ALA A 205 19.35 -24.14 15.61
CA ALA A 205 20.67 -23.82 16.17
C ALA A 205 21.72 -24.90 15.86
N GLU A 206 21.36 -26.17 15.95
CA GLU A 206 22.24 -27.29 15.54
C GLU A 206 22.56 -27.23 14.04
N GLY A 207 21.57 -26.91 13.20
CA GLY A 207 21.76 -26.73 11.76
C GLY A 207 22.71 -25.59 11.43
N LEU A 208 22.59 -24.44 12.10
CA LEU A 208 23.51 -23.32 11.95
C LEU A 208 24.93 -23.67 12.42
N ALA A 209 25.06 -24.43 13.51
CA ALA A 209 26.37 -24.88 14.00
C ALA A 209 27.06 -25.82 12.99
N ALA A 210 26.32 -26.75 12.38
CA ALA A 210 26.83 -27.62 11.32
C ALA A 210 27.21 -26.80 10.07
N GLN A 211 26.40 -25.82 9.69
CA GLN A 211 26.69 -24.94 8.55
C GLN A 211 27.96 -24.11 8.77
N ALA A 212 28.17 -23.60 9.99
CA ALA A 212 29.34 -22.79 10.33
C ALA A 212 30.67 -23.54 10.18
N VAL A 213 30.66 -24.87 10.33
CA VAL A 213 31.84 -25.74 10.08
C VAL A 213 31.86 -26.35 8.68
N GLY A 214 30.91 -25.97 7.81
CA GLY A 214 30.81 -26.41 6.43
C GLY A 214 30.13 -27.77 6.21
N ASP A 215 29.58 -28.41 7.25
CA ASP A 215 28.90 -29.70 7.15
C ASP A 215 27.45 -29.54 6.69
N TRP A 216 27.28 -29.40 5.37
CA TRP A 216 25.97 -29.27 4.75
C TRP A 216 25.13 -30.55 4.78
N THR A 217 25.78 -31.71 4.89
CA THR A 217 25.09 -33.01 5.00
C THR A 217 24.29 -33.10 6.29
N GLU A 218 24.80 -32.48 7.37
CA GLU A 218 24.09 -32.38 8.64
C GLU A 218 23.31 -31.08 8.80
N ALA A 219 23.75 -29.97 8.19
CA ALA A 219 23.07 -28.68 8.29
C ALA A 219 21.72 -28.64 7.55
N GLU A 220 21.69 -29.01 6.27
CA GLU A 220 20.51 -28.83 5.41
C GLU A 220 19.28 -29.59 5.96
N PRO A 221 19.37 -30.88 6.38
CA PRO A 221 18.23 -31.60 6.94
C PRO A 221 17.69 -30.97 8.23
N ARG A 222 18.57 -30.43 9.09
CA ARG A 222 18.16 -29.77 10.34
C ARG A 222 17.46 -28.44 10.07
N LEU A 223 18.02 -27.60 9.22
CA LEU A 223 17.42 -26.30 8.86
C LEU A 223 16.04 -26.50 8.22
N VAL A 224 15.93 -27.41 7.24
CA VAL A 224 14.63 -27.73 6.61
C VAL A 224 13.68 -28.39 7.61
N GLY A 225 14.15 -29.30 8.46
CA GLY A 225 13.32 -29.98 9.46
C GLY A 225 12.73 -29.02 10.49
N ALA A 226 13.49 -28.00 10.91
CA ALA A 226 13.01 -26.93 11.79
C ALA A 226 11.94 -26.04 11.12
N LEU A 227 12.10 -25.70 9.83
CA LEU A 227 11.06 -24.98 9.07
C LEU A 227 9.76 -25.78 8.99
N LEU A 228 9.87 -27.09 8.72
CA LEU A 228 8.72 -28.00 8.69
C LEU A 228 8.05 -28.13 10.06
N ALA A 229 8.83 -28.20 11.15
CA ALA A 229 8.31 -28.22 12.51
C ALA A 229 7.55 -26.92 12.86
N LEU A 230 8.09 -25.75 12.51
CA LEU A 230 7.39 -24.47 12.73
C LEU A 230 6.07 -24.37 11.97
N ALA A 231 6.04 -24.87 10.74
CA ALA A 231 4.81 -24.90 9.96
C ALA A 231 3.77 -25.86 10.57
N ALA A 232 4.19 -27.01 11.09
CA ALA A 232 3.31 -27.96 11.75
C ALA A 232 2.76 -27.45 13.10
N GLU A 233 3.53 -26.62 13.81
CA GLU A 233 3.09 -25.96 15.05
C GLU A 233 2.21 -24.72 14.81
N ASP A 234 1.97 -24.36 13.54
CA ASP A 234 1.32 -23.11 13.13
C ASP A 234 1.95 -21.88 13.80
N ALA A 235 3.28 -21.84 13.82
CA ALA A 235 4.04 -20.71 14.38
C ALA A 235 3.73 -19.42 13.60
N PRO A 236 3.76 -18.23 14.25
CA PRO A 236 3.47 -16.96 13.58
C PRO A 236 4.22 -16.81 12.27
N VAL A 237 3.53 -16.32 11.23
CA VAL A 237 4.14 -16.37 9.90
C VAL A 237 5.40 -15.49 9.78
N ALA A 238 5.53 -14.43 10.59
CA ALA A 238 6.75 -13.63 10.65
C ALA A 238 7.97 -14.51 11.00
N ASP A 239 7.83 -15.36 12.02
CA ASP A 239 8.89 -16.27 12.49
C ASP A 239 9.25 -17.28 11.39
N ARG A 240 8.25 -17.84 10.70
CA ARG A 240 8.48 -18.77 9.58
C ARG A 240 9.21 -18.10 8.42
N GLN A 241 8.82 -16.87 8.08
CA GLN A 241 9.41 -16.09 7.00
C GLN A 241 10.85 -15.68 7.28
N GLU A 242 11.15 -15.30 8.53
CA GLU A 242 12.50 -14.97 8.96
C GLU A 242 13.45 -16.15 8.76
N LEU A 243 13.08 -17.33 9.27
CA LEU A 243 13.92 -18.52 9.14
C LEU A 243 14.00 -18.97 7.67
N LEU A 244 12.91 -18.90 6.91
CA LEU A 244 12.92 -19.27 5.50
C LEU A 244 13.86 -18.35 4.69
N SER A 245 13.84 -17.04 4.96
CA SER A 245 14.77 -16.08 4.33
C SER A 245 16.20 -16.42 4.69
N GLN A 246 16.49 -16.64 5.98
CA GLN A 246 17.83 -17.00 6.45
C GLN A 246 18.34 -18.29 5.80
N TYR A 247 17.49 -19.32 5.67
CA TYR A 247 17.86 -20.55 4.98
C TYR A 247 18.23 -20.32 3.51
N LEU A 248 17.42 -19.55 2.77
CA LEU A 248 17.66 -19.26 1.36
C LEU A 248 18.95 -18.44 1.17
N ASP A 249 19.21 -17.47 2.05
CA ASP A 249 20.45 -16.68 2.04
C ASP A 249 21.68 -17.56 2.27
N LEU A 250 21.62 -18.49 3.23
CA LEU A 250 22.68 -19.46 3.46
C LEU A 250 22.88 -20.36 2.23
N ARG A 251 21.79 -20.84 1.60
CA ARG A 251 21.86 -21.70 0.42
C ARG A 251 22.43 -20.98 -0.81
N MET A 252 22.19 -19.68 -0.96
CA MET A 252 22.74 -18.86 -2.04
C MET A 252 24.26 -18.75 -2.02
N THR A 253 24.90 -18.90 -0.87
CA THR A 253 26.38 -18.89 -0.75
C THR A 253 27.04 -20.17 -1.26
N ARG A 254 26.25 -21.18 -1.64
CA ARG A 254 26.73 -22.49 -2.11
C ARG A 254 26.63 -22.59 -3.63
N GLU A 255 27.73 -22.87 -4.30
CA GLU A 255 27.80 -23.04 -5.76
C GLU A 255 27.33 -24.44 -6.24
N THR A 256 26.22 -24.96 -5.71
CA THR A 256 25.68 -26.26 -6.14
C THR A 256 24.17 -26.25 -6.25
N ASP A 257 23.62 -26.91 -7.27
CA ASP A 257 22.18 -27.15 -7.50
C ASP A 257 21.33 -25.88 -7.74
N LEU A 258 21.77 -25.06 -8.70
CA LEU A 258 21.09 -23.84 -9.14
C LEU A 258 19.61 -24.05 -9.55
N PRO A 259 19.21 -25.13 -10.25
CA PRO A 259 17.80 -25.34 -10.61
C PRO A 259 16.89 -25.50 -9.39
N ALA A 260 17.28 -26.33 -8.42
CA ALA A 260 16.51 -26.56 -7.20
C ALA A 260 16.40 -25.31 -6.32
N LEU A 261 17.48 -24.51 -6.25
CA LEU A 261 17.48 -23.22 -5.57
C LEU A 261 16.59 -22.19 -6.31
N THR A 262 16.62 -22.16 -7.64
CA THR A 262 15.80 -21.25 -8.45
C THR A 262 14.31 -21.52 -8.24
N GLU A 263 13.89 -22.79 -8.23
CA GLU A 263 12.50 -23.18 -7.96
C GLU A 263 12.05 -22.72 -6.56
N ALA A 264 12.90 -22.91 -5.53
CA ALA A 264 12.61 -22.48 -4.17
C ALA A 264 12.53 -20.96 -4.04
N LEU A 265 13.45 -20.22 -4.67
CA LEU A 265 13.45 -18.76 -4.70
C LEU A 265 12.22 -18.20 -5.43
N ALA A 266 11.78 -18.85 -6.50
CA ALA A 266 10.58 -18.45 -7.24
C ALA A 266 9.32 -18.54 -6.35
N LEU A 267 9.14 -19.68 -5.66
CA LEU A 267 8.01 -19.87 -4.73
C LEU A 267 8.07 -18.90 -3.54
N TYR A 268 9.25 -18.68 -2.96
CA TYR A 268 9.44 -17.69 -1.88
C TYR A 268 9.12 -16.26 -2.36
N ALA A 269 9.60 -15.87 -3.53
CA ALA A 269 9.33 -14.56 -4.10
C ALA A 269 7.85 -14.38 -4.43
N GLU A 270 7.18 -15.40 -4.97
CA GLU A 270 5.74 -15.39 -5.25
C GLU A 270 4.92 -15.29 -3.96
N GLN A 271 5.25 -16.08 -2.94
CA GLN A 271 4.63 -16.03 -1.63
C GLN A 271 4.74 -14.62 -1.01
N ARG A 272 5.95 -14.03 -1.00
CA ARG A 272 6.18 -12.69 -0.45
C ARG A 272 5.45 -11.62 -1.24
N ARG A 273 5.40 -11.74 -2.58
CA ARG A 273 4.63 -10.84 -3.45
C ARG A 273 3.14 -10.90 -3.13
N ASN A 274 2.56 -12.10 -3.05
CA ASN A 274 1.13 -12.29 -2.77
C ASN A 274 0.71 -11.71 -1.42
N ARG A 275 1.57 -11.83 -0.40
CA ARG A 275 1.34 -11.26 0.93
C ARG A 275 1.37 -9.74 0.98
N MET A 276 2.39 -9.15 0.36
CA MET A 276 2.59 -7.71 0.35
C MET A 276 1.60 -6.98 -0.55
N ARG A 277 1.14 -7.64 -1.62
CA ARG A 277 0.45 -6.97 -2.73
C ARG A 277 -0.94 -7.52 -3.03
N GLY A 278 -1.42 -8.53 -2.31
CA GLY A 278 -2.56 -9.34 -2.74
C GLY A 278 -2.10 -10.39 -3.76
N PRO A 279 -2.92 -11.41 -4.08
CA PRO A 279 -2.59 -12.24 -5.22
C PRO A 279 -2.65 -11.30 -6.40
N VAL A 280 -1.53 -11.20 -7.09
CA VAL A 280 -1.58 -10.59 -8.39
C VAL A 280 -2.28 -11.67 -9.22
N ALA A 281 -3.61 -11.58 -9.33
CA ALA A 281 -4.27 -12.11 -10.51
C ALA A 281 -3.45 -11.52 -11.63
N ASP A 282 -2.71 -12.39 -12.31
CA ASP A 282 -1.75 -11.99 -13.32
C ASP A 282 -2.41 -10.93 -14.18
N PRO A 283 -1.95 -9.65 -14.16
CA PRO A 283 -2.49 -8.69 -15.07
C PRO A 283 -1.76 -8.97 -16.37
N THR A 284 -2.14 -10.04 -17.05
CA THR A 284 -2.66 -9.71 -18.36
C THR A 284 -4.04 -9.12 -18.08
N VAL A 285 -4.05 -7.80 -17.82
CA VAL A 285 -5.04 -6.97 -18.51
C VAL A 285 -4.84 -7.39 -19.96
N GLY A 286 -5.64 -8.36 -20.43
CA GLY A 286 -5.35 -9.09 -21.66
C GLY A 286 -4.96 -8.12 -22.76
N GLY A 287 -3.78 -8.32 -23.36
CA GLY A 287 -3.28 -7.48 -24.45
C GLY A 287 -2.50 -6.22 -24.08
N VAL A 288 -2.06 -6.02 -22.83
CA VAL A 288 -1.17 -4.89 -22.45
C VAL A 288 0.27 -5.37 -22.24
N GLN A 289 1.23 -4.72 -22.90
CA GLN A 289 2.67 -4.91 -22.72
C GLN A 289 3.25 -3.83 -21.81
N TRP A 290 3.94 -4.23 -20.73
CA TRP A 290 4.64 -3.27 -19.89
C TRP A 290 5.93 -2.82 -20.56
N ILE A 291 6.25 -1.52 -20.43
CA ILE A 291 7.49 -0.95 -20.95
C ILE A 291 8.24 -0.18 -19.88
N SER A 292 9.54 -0.42 -19.83
CA SER A 292 10.52 0.31 -19.03
C SER A 292 10.93 1.61 -19.72
N LEU A 293 11.71 2.44 -19.02
CA LEU A 293 12.31 3.66 -19.57
C LEU A 293 13.08 3.41 -20.86
N GLY A 294 13.88 2.33 -20.92
CA GLY A 294 14.68 1.99 -22.10
C GLY A 294 13.82 1.57 -23.29
N GLU A 295 12.79 0.77 -23.05
CA GLU A 295 11.85 0.36 -24.09
C GLU A 295 11.03 1.55 -24.60
N PHE A 296 10.58 2.43 -23.71
CA PHE A 296 9.91 3.67 -24.09
C PHE A 296 10.81 4.56 -24.96
N ARG A 297 12.09 4.74 -24.57
CA ARG A 297 13.09 5.47 -25.38
C ARG A 297 13.18 4.91 -26.79
N ASN A 298 13.28 3.59 -26.93
CA ASN A 298 13.40 2.94 -28.25
C ASN A 298 12.14 3.15 -29.11
N ARG A 299 10.95 3.19 -28.50
CA ARG A 299 9.67 3.39 -29.22
C ARG A 299 9.50 4.80 -29.79
N ILE A 300 10.09 5.80 -29.15
CA ILE A 300 9.95 7.22 -29.52
C ILE A 300 11.15 7.75 -30.33
N ALA A 301 12.24 6.99 -30.41
CA ALA A 301 13.45 7.42 -31.10
C ALA A 301 13.20 7.70 -32.59
N GLY A 302 13.73 8.82 -33.08
CA GLY A 302 13.60 9.27 -34.47
C GLY A 302 12.23 9.82 -34.85
N LYS A 303 11.24 9.82 -33.95
CA LYS A 303 9.87 10.26 -34.23
C LYS A 303 9.65 11.72 -33.87
N SER A 304 8.88 12.42 -34.68
CA SER A 304 8.35 13.75 -34.36
C SER A 304 7.23 13.65 -33.31
N ILE A 305 7.30 14.48 -32.28
CA ILE A 305 6.35 14.43 -31.16
C ILE A 305 5.72 15.80 -30.93
N CYS A 306 4.38 15.83 -30.82
CA CYS A 306 3.67 16.98 -30.31
C CYS A 306 2.98 16.69 -28.97
N LEU A 307 3.04 17.65 -28.05
CA LEU A 307 2.30 17.67 -26.79
C LEU A 307 1.16 18.68 -26.93
N ILE A 308 -0.06 18.28 -26.60
CA ILE A 308 -1.23 19.15 -26.74
C ILE A 308 -1.73 19.59 -25.39
N ALA A 309 -1.73 20.91 -25.15
CA ALA A 309 -2.28 21.47 -23.92
C ALA A 309 -3.81 21.33 -23.87
N ASN A 310 -4.34 21.22 -22.65
CA ASN A 310 -5.78 21.32 -22.39
C ASN A 310 -6.18 22.80 -22.21
N SER A 311 -5.86 23.66 -23.19
CA SER A 311 -6.09 25.12 -23.12
C SER A 311 -7.21 25.57 -24.06
N GLY A 312 -7.94 26.61 -23.66
CA GLY A 312 -9.00 27.23 -24.48
C GLY A 312 -8.51 27.67 -25.86
N ARG A 313 -7.24 28.08 -25.95
CA ARG A 313 -6.54 28.45 -27.18
C ARG A 313 -6.57 27.33 -28.22
N VAL A 314 -6.31 26.08 -27.85
CA VAL A 314 -6.41 24.94 -28.79
C VAL A 314 -7.86 24.78 -29.26
N GLY A 315 -8.82 24.88 -28.34
CA GLY A 315 -10.26 24.78 -28.64
C GLY A 315 -10.81 25.84 -29.60
N ALA A 316 -10.14 26.98 -29.72
CA ALA A 316 -10.48 28.04 -30.67
C ALA A 316 -9.68 27.99 -31.99
N SER A 317 -8.78 27.02 -32.15
CA SER A 317 -7.81 26.98 -33.26
C SER A 317 -8.34 26.29 -34.52
N SER A 318 -7.47 25.91 -35.47
CA SER A 318 -7.80 24.91 -36.51
C SER A 318 -6.61 23.99 -36.75
N MET A 319 -5.89 23.66 -35.67
CA MET A 319 -4.62 22.93 -35.70
C MET A 319 -4.78 21.42 -35.94
N GLY A 320 -6.00 20.91 -36.07
CA GLY A 320 -6.23 19.47 -36.00
C GLY A 320 -5.48 18.65 -37.06
N ALA A 321 -5.43 19.16 -38.30
CA ALA A 321 -4.70 18.51 -39.38
C ALA A 321 -3.17 18.54 -39.15
N GLU A 322 -2.64 19.65 -38.63
CA GLU A 322 -1.21 19.77 -38.31
C GLU A 322 -0.81 18.86 -37.14
N ILE A 323 -1.67 18.77 -36.13
CA ILE A 323 -1.48 17.87 -34.97
C ILE A 323 -1.41 16.41 -35.43
N ASP A 324 -2.35 15.97 -36.27
CA ASP A 324 -2.41 14.58 -36.71
C ASP A 324 -1.27 14.20 -37.68
N ALA A 325 -0.50 15.17 -38.18
CA ALA A 325 0.66 14.98 -39.05
C ALA A 325 1.95 14.57 -38.30
N TYR A 326 1.99 14.69 -36.97
CA TYR A 326 3.13 14.21 -36.18
C TYR A 326 3.14 12.68 -36.10
N ASP A 327 4.32 12.09 -35.92
CA ASP A 327 4.45 10.64 -35.73
C ASP A 327 3.76 10.20 -34.43
N LEU A 328 3.93 10.99 -33.36
CA LEU A 328 3.35 10.75 -32.04
C LEU A 328 2.63 11.99 -31.48
N VAL A 329 1.37 11.80 -31.14
CA VAL A 329 0.51 12.79 -30.49
C VAL A 329 0.34 12.46 -29.01
N VAL A 330 0.78 13.36 -28.14
CA VAL A 330 0.72 13.23 -26.69
C VAL A 330 -0.39 14.10 -26.10
N ARG A 331 -1.27 13.50 -25.28
CA ARG A 331 -2.35 14.21 -24.58
C ARG A 331 -2.35 13.95 -23.09
N PHE A 332 -3.02 14.84 -22.35
CA PHE A 332 -2.97 14.87 -20.89
C PHE A 332 -4.33 14.68 -20.24
N ASN A 333 -4.40 13.75 -19.28
CA ASN A 333 -5.51 13.61 -18.34
C ASN A 333 -6.89 13.62 -19.04
N SER A 334 -7.63 14.71 -18.89
CA SER A 334 -9.01 14.90 -19.32
C SER A 334 -9.11 15.65 -20.66
N TYR A 335 -8.24 15.31 -21.62
CA TYR A 335 -8.22 15.94 -22.94
C TYR A 335 -9.56 15.75 -23.67
N LYS A 336 -9.92 16.72 -24.51
CA LYS A 336 -11.09 16.67 -25.39
C LYS A 336 -10.64 16.44 -26.83
N ILE A 337 -11.39 15.65 -27.59
CA ILE A 337 -11.18 15.47 -29.03
C ILE A 337 -12.26 16.23 -29.80
N GLU A 338 -11.84 17.23 -30.55
CA GLU A 338 -12.62 17.90 -31.59
C GLU A 338 -11.74 17.97 -32.84
N PRO A 339 -11.97 17.11 -33.86
CA PRO A 339 -11.02 16.88 -34.95
C PRO A 339 -10.49 18.14 -35.63
N LYS A 340 -11.32 19.17 -35.79
CA LYS A 340 -10.91 20.47 -36.37
C LYS A 340 -9.84 21.18 -35.53
N HIS A 341 -9.99 21.15 -34.22
CA HIS A 341 -9.25 21.98 -33.28
C HIS A 341 -8.07 21.24 -32.67
N THR A 342 -8.33 20.02 -32.21
CA THR A 342 -7.39 19.25 -31.41
C THR A 342 -6.76 18.10 -32.17
N GLY A 343 -7.18 17.81 -33.41
CA GLY A 343 -6.86 16.57 -34.10
C GLY A 343 -7.67 15.40 -33.55
N SER A 344 -7.49 14.22 -34.15
CA SER A 344 -8.23 12.99 -33.85
C SER A 344 -7.37 11.91 -33.19
N ARG A 345 -6.04 12.00 -33.32
CA ARG A 345 -5.11 10.97 -32.83
C ARG A 345 -4.71 11.19 -31.37
N THR A 346 -4.46 10.07 -30.68
CA THR A 346 -3.80 10.04 -29.37
C THR A 346 -2.93 8.79 -29.30
N ASP A 347 -1.64 8.93 -29.58
CA ASP A 347 -0.70 7.80 -29.54
C ASP A 347 -0.21 7.55 -28.12
N ILE A 348 0.06 8.64 -27.38
CA ILE A 348 0.49 8.58 -25.98
C ILE A 348 -0.48 9.36 -25.10
N HIS A 349 -1.07 8.68 -24.11
CA HIS A 349 -1.82 9.36 -23.05
C HIS A 349 -1.00 9.39 -21.76
N ALA A 350 -0.59 10.60 -21.38
CA ALA A 350 0.05 10.88 -20.11
C ALA A 350 -1.01 11.32 -19.09
N THR A 351 -1.16 10.60 -17.99
CA THR A 351 -2.22 10.86 -17.00
C THR A 351 -1.72 10.76 -15.57
N ILE A 352 -2.30 11.52 -14.65
CA ILE A 352 -2.04 11.33 -13.22
C ILE A 352 -2.96 10.26 -12.64
N HIS A 353 -2.40 9.38 -11.80
CA HIS A 353 -3.14 8.27 -11.21
C HIS A 353 -4.35 8.70 -10.35
N LYS A 354 -4.42 9.96 -9.93
CA LYS A 354 -5.49 10.49 -9.05
C LYS A 354 -6.82 10.73 -9.76
N HIS A 355 -6.84 10.98 -11.07
CA HIS A 355 -8.08 11.27 -11.82
C HIS A 355 -8.47 10.14 -12.78
N GLY A 356 -9.77 10.00 -13.04
CA GLY A 356 -10.35 8.87 -13.79
C GLY A 356 -10.72 9.19 -15.24
N PHE A 357 -10.24 10.31 -15.80
CA PHE A 357 -10.63 10.72 -17.15
C PHE A 357 -9.83 10.00 -18.24
N ASN A 358 -10.53 9.62 -19.31
CA ASN A 358 -9.98 9.01 -20.52
C ASN A 358 -9.16 7.72 -20.30
N TRP A 359 -9.50 6.94 -19.26
CA TRP A 359 -8.87 5.63 -19.01
C TRP A 359 -9.39 4.53 -19.93
N ASP A 360 -10.60 4.69 -20.44
CA ASP A 360 -11.30 3.84 -21.40
C ASP A 360 -10.95 4.15 -22.86
N GLN A 361 -10.39 5.33 -23.14
CA GLN A 361 -9.99 5.74 -24.48
C GLN A 361 -8.83 4.90 -24.98
N ARG A 362 -8.95 4.39 -26.22
CA ARG A 362 -7.90 3.59 -26.86
C ARG A 362 -6.69 4.46 -27.21
N VAL A 363 -5.51 4.02 -26.81
CA VAL A 363 -4.22 4.63 -27.13
C VAL A 363 -3.18 3.55 -27.39
N ASP A 364 -2.07 3.87 -28.05
CA ASP A 364 -0.97 2.91 -28.18
C ASP A 364 -0.25 2.77 -26.84
N THR A 365 0.22 3.87 -26.26
CA THR A 365 0.98 3.88 -25.01
C THR A 365 0.29 4.74 -23.94
N ARG A 366 0.14 4.18 -22.72
CA ARG A 366 -0.34 4.92 -21.55
C ARG A 366 0.79 5.09 -20.54
N LEU A 367 1.07 6.33 -20.16
CA LEU A 367 1.99 6.66 -19.08
C LEU A 367 1.21 7.24 -17.92
N VAL A 368 1.28 6.58 -16.77
CA VAL A 368 0.57 7.01 -15.57
C VAL A 368 1.58 7.52 -14.56
N PHE A 369 1.44 8.78 -14.15
CA PHE A 369 2.33 9.40 -13.18
C PHE A 369 1.76 9.36 -11.77
N GLY A 370 2.62 9.22 -10.76
CA GLY A 370 2.22 9.25 -9.36
C GLY A 370 3.41 9.33 -8.41
N GLY A 371 3.26 10.08 -7.31
CA GLY A 371 4.36 10.32 -6.37
C GLY A 371 4.63 9.16 -5.42
N ILE A 372 3.57 8.51 -4.96
CA ILE A 372 3.62 7.43 -3.98
C ILE A 372 3.39 6.10 -4.72
N SER A 373 4.37 5.18 -4.63
CA SER A 373 4.35 3.90 -5.36
C SER A 373 3.12 3.05 -5.02
N GLY A 374 2.73 2.98 -3.75
CA GLY A 374 1.56 2.22 -3.29
C GLY A 374 0.25 2.71 -3.92
N ASP A 375 -0.05 4.00 -3.78
CA ASP A 375 -1.27 4.60 -4.32
C ASP A 375 -1.33 4.53 -5.85
N TRP A 376 -0.18 4.69 -6.50
CA TRP A 376 -0.05 4.54 -7.95
C TRP A 376 -0.39 3.11 -8.40
N LYS A 377 0.19 2.08 -7.76
CA LYS A 377 -0.12 0.66 -8.04
C LYS A 377 -1.60 0.35 -7.79
N TYR A 378 -2.17 0.86 -6.70
CA TYR A 378 -3.59 0.71 -6.41
C TYR A 378 -4.46 1.33 -7.51
N SER A 379 -4.11 2.55 -7.96
CA SER A 379 -4.86 3.25 -9.00
C SER A 379 -4.80 2.54 -10.35
N LEU A 380 -3.64 2.01 -10.74
CA LEU A 380 -3.50 1.21 -11.96
C LEU A 380 -4.43 0.00 -11.95
N ARG A 381 -4.41 -0.77 -10.86
CA ARG A 381 -5.24 -1.98 -10.73
C ARG A 381 -6.73 -1.71 -10.87
N ASN A 382 -7.20 -0.58 -10.33
CA ASN A 382 -8.62 -0.27 -10.28
C ASN A 382 -9.13 0.50 -11.49
N ARG A 383 -8.24 1.06 -12.32
CA ARG A 383 -8.64 2.00 -13.40
C ARG A 383 -8.20 1.58 -14.79
N LEU A 384 -7.24 0.68 -14.92
CA LEU A 384 -6.84 0.18 -16.24
C LEU A 384 -8.01 -0.56 -16.88
N VAL A 385 -8.33 -0.17 -18.11
CA VAL A 385 -9.37 -0.80 -18.92
C VAL A 385 -8.68 -1.77 -19.91
N PRO A 386 -9.06 -3.06 -19.94
CA PRO A 386 -8.57 -3.99 -20.94
C PRO A 386 -8.79 -3.49 -22.38
N GLY A 387 -7.75 -3.59 -23.21
CA GLY A 387 -7.80 -3.15 -24.62
C GLY A 387 -7.80 -1.62 -24.84
N ALA A 388 -7.76 -0.80 -23.79
CA ALA A 388 -7.65 0.66 -23.92
C ALA A 388 -6.22 1.15 -24.12
N GLN A 389 -5.22 0.30 -23.93
CA GLN A 389 -3.82 0.58 -24.25
C GLN A 389 -3.12 -0.67 -24.75
N THR A 390 -2.16 -0.52 -25.66
CA THR A 390 -1.25 -1.62 -26.05
C THR A 390 -0.06 -1.69 -25.10
N PHE A 391 0.49 -0.54 -24.72
CA PHE A 391 1.67 -0.41 -23.86
C PHE A 391 1.37 0.39 -22.59
N LEU A 392 1.98 -0.03 -21.47
CA LEU A 392 1.85 0.65 -20.18
C LEU A 392 3.23 0.88 -19.55
N GLY A 393 3.51 2.12 -19.16
CA GLY A 393 4.76 2.45 -18.47
C GLY A 393 4.88 1.77 -17.11
N ASP A 394 6.04 1.18 -16.83
CA ASP A 394 6.33 0.55 -15.54
C ASP A 394 6.74 1.56 -14.45
N GLU A 395 7.21 1.06 -13.31
CA GLU A 395 7.61 1.89 -12.17
C GLU A 395 8.78 2.83 -12.47
N SER A 396 9.61 2.55 -13.48
CA SER A 396 10.70 3.43 -13.91
C SER A 396 10.20 4.73 -14.55
N LEU A 397 9.01 4.70 -15.16
CA LEU A 397 8.37 5.84 -15.82
C LEU A 397 7.39 6.60 -14.92
N ARG A 398 7.20 6.13 -13.67
CA ARG A 398 6.17 6.63 -12.74
C ARG A 398 6.31 8.10 -12.35
N TRP A 399 7.52 8.60 -12.19
CA TRP A 399 7.75 9.97 -11.70
C TRP A 399 9.00 10.61 -12.29
N PRO A 400 8.99 11.00 -13.58
CA PRO A 400 10.19 11.39 -14.32
C PRO A 400 11.06 12.44 -13.63
N VAL A 401 10.49 13.56 -13.20
CA VAL A 401 11.26 14.66 -12.58
C VAL A 401 11.99 14.21 -11.31
N ARG A 402 11.36 13.36 -10.49
CA ARG A 402 11.91 12.92 -9.19
C ARG A 402 12.77 11.67 -9.30
N ASN A 403 12.35 10.67 -10.07
CA ASN A 403 13.02 9.37 -10.13
C ASN A 403 14.14 9.35 -11.17
N ILE A 404 13.92 9.96 -12.33
CA ILE A 404 14.88 9.98 -13.44
C ILE A 404 15.79 11.18 -13.29
N GLY A 405 15.18 12.37 -13.15
CA GLY A 405 15.91 13.63 -12.99
C GLY A 405 16.58 13.82 -11.63
N LYS A 406 16.18 13.05 -10.62
CA LYS A 406 16.66 13.17 -9.22
C LYS A 406 16.56 14.59 -8.66
N LEU A 407 15.64 15.41 -9.17
CA LEU A 407 15.42 16.76 -8.68
C LEU A 407 14.70 16.69 -7.32
N SER A 408 15.38 17.11 -6.25
CA SER A 408 14.78 17.14 -4.90
C SER A 408 13.70 18.22 -4.78
N ALA A 409 12.93 18.15 -3.70
CA ALA A 409 11.95 19.19 -3.37
C ALA A 409 12.62 20.56 -3.10
N ASP A 410 13.91 20.58 -2.76
CA ASP A 410 14.64 21.83 -2.51
C ASP A 410 14.98 22.57 -3.81
N VAL A 411 15.20 21.82 -4.90
CA VAL A 411 15.49 22.39 -6.23
C VAL A 411 14.21 22.73 -6.98
N TRP A 412 13.16 21.91 -6.78
CA TRP A 412 11.86 22.12 -7.39
C TRP A 412 10.79 21.88 -6.33
N SER A 413 10.28 22.93 -5.70
CA SER A 413 9.35 22.83 -4.58
C SER A 413 7.96 22.35 -4.97
N GLY A 414 7.45 22.80 -6.12
CA GLY A 414 6.12 22.40 -6.60
C GLY A 414 6.01 20.90 -6.89
N ILE A 415 4.79 20.36 -6.84
CA ILE A 415 4.53 19.05 -7.43
C ILE A 415 4.54 19.25 -8.96
N PRO A 416 5.39 18.56 -9.73
CA PRO A 416 5.40 18.71 -11.19
C PRO A 416 4.07 18.31 -11.83
N THR A 417 3.59 19.09 -12.81
CA THR A 417 2.37 18.75 -13.55
C THR A 417 2.55 17.48 -14.39
N THR A 418 1.45 16.87 -14.82
CA THR A 418 1.50 15.76 -15.80
C THR A 418 2.21 16.19 -17.08
N GLY A 419 1.92 17.40 -17.56
CA GLY A 419 2.55 17.99 -18.75
C GLY A 419 4.05 18.12 -18.57
N PHE A 420 4.50 18.67 -17.44
CA PHE A 420 5.92 18.85 -17.17
C PHE A 420 6.67 17.55 -16.93
N ASN A 421 6.08 16.54 -16.26
CA ASN A 421 6.70 15.22 -16.15
C ASN A 421 6.95 14.59 -17.52
N MET A 422 5.96 14.69 -18.42
CA MET A 422 6.09 14.17 -19.77
C MET A 422 7.13 14.92 -20.59
N LEU A 423 7.10 16.26 -20.54
CA LEU A 423 8.06 17.10 -21.22
C LEU A 423 9.49 16.83 -20.75
N TYR A 424 9.70 16.78 -19.42
CA TYR A 424 10.97 16.47 -18.81
C TYR A 424 11.49 15.10 -19.26
N LEU A 425 10.61 14.09 -19.30
CA LEU A 425 10.97 12.75 -19.77
C LEU A 425 11.46 12.76 -21.22
N LEU A 426 10.75 13.45 -22.12
CA LEU A 426 11.10 13.53 -23.53
C LEU A 426 12.38 14.33 -23.77
N ASP A 427 12.57 15.43 -23.04
CA ASP A 427 13.80 16.21 -23.07
C ASP A 427 14.99 15.38 -22.57
N PHE A 428 14.84 14.70 -21.43
CA PHE A 428 15.87 13.84 -20.83
C PHE A 428 16.29 12.69 -21.76
N LEU A 429 15.34 12.07 -22.45
CA LEU A 429 15.64 10.96 -23.35
C LEU A 429 16.37 11.39 -24.61
N ASP A 430 16.12 12.61 -25.09
CA ASP A 430 16.79 13.27 -26.22
C ASP A 430 16.99 12.36 -27.45
N VAL A 431 15.89 11.72 -27.89
CA VAL A 431 15.90 10.81 -29.05
C VAL A 431 14.94 11.22 -30.16
N SER A 432 14.14 12.25 -29.95
CA SER A 432 13.13 12.72 -30.90
C SER A 432 13.64 13.98 -31.59
N PRO A 433 13.75 13.99 -32.93
CA PRO A 433 14.29 15.12 -33.68
C PRO A 433 13.38 16.34 -33.64
N THR A 434 12.08 16.15 -33.36
CA THR A 434 11.12 17.23 -33.22
C THR A 434 10.34 17.08 -31.93
N LEU A 435 10.29 18.15 -31.13
CA LEU A 435 9.50 18.21 -29.90
C LEU A 435 8.77 19.54 -29.78
N ASP A 436 7.47 19.50 -30.10
CA ASP A 436 6.62 20.69 -30.14
C ASP A 436 5.53 20.67 -29.06
N LEU A 437 5.31 21.82 -28.45
CA LEU A 437 4.25 22.06 -27.49
C LEU A 437 3.17 22.92 -28.17
N ILE A 438 1.98 22.35 -28.35
CA ILE A 438 0.86 22.99 -29.04
C ILE A 438 -0.14 23.53 -28.02
N GLY A 439 -0.37 24.84 -28.07
CA GLY A 439 -1.33 25.56 -27.23
C GLY A 439 -0.92 25.73 -25.77
N PHE A 440 0.37 25.56 -25.44
CA PHE A 440 0.88 25.76 -24.08
C PHE A 440 0.95 27.25 -23.74
N ASP A 441 -0.13 27.76 -23.16
CA ASP A 441 -0.23 29.12 -22.63
C ASP A 441 -0.34 29.15 -21.10
N PHE A 442 -0.01 28.04 -20.45
CA PHE A 442 0.00 27.90 -18.98
C PHE A 442 -1.34 28.30 -18.33
N TYR A 443 -2.44 27.99 -19.03
CA TYR A 443 -3.83 28.24 -18.63
C TYR A 443 -4.27 29.71 -18.68
N GLU A 444 -3.53 30.59 -19.36
CA GLU A 444 -3.95 31.96 -19.61
C GLU A 444 -5.30 32.04 -20.35
N SER A 445 -5.58 31.13 -21.31
CA SER A 445 -6.87 31.03 -22.00
C SER A 445 -7.91 30.14 -21.29
N GLY A 446 -7.63 29.69 -20.06
CA GLY A 446 -8.48 28.76 -19.34
C GLY A 446 -8.36 27.30 -19.82
N ALA A 447 -9.10 26.40 -19.17
CA ALA A 447 -9.04 24.97 -19.44
C ALA A 447 -9.98 24.55 -20.58
N TYR A 448 -9.52 23.60 -21.39
CA TYR A 448 -10.32 22.95 -22.43
C TYR A 448 -10.23 21.43 -22.29
N ARG A 449 -11.28 20.85 -21.73
CA ARG A 449 -11.31 19.47 -21.22
C ARG A 449 -12.68 18.84 -21.51
N VAL A 450 -12.82 17.53 -21.26
CA VAL A 450 -14.14 16.89 -21.20
C VAL A 450 -15.02 17.57 -20.14
N GLN A 451 -16.34 17.56 -20.36
CA GLN A 451 -17.30 18.36 -19.60
C GLN A 451 -17.27 18.05 -18.09
N GLU A 452 -17.07 16.80 -17.73
CA GLU A 452 -17.00 16.32 -16.35
C GLU A 452 -15.78 16.90 -15.61
N ALA A 453 -14.70 17.18 -16.34
CA ALA A 453 -13.45 17.71 -15.79
C ALA A 453 -13.41 19.25 -15.73
N MET A 454 -14.36 19.94 -16.36
CA MET A 454 -14.45 21.41 -16.32
C MET A 454 -14.78 21.94 -14.91
N LYS A 455 -15.38 21.10 -14.05
CA LYS A 455 -15.67 21.43 -12.65
C LYS A 455 -14.43 21.40 -11.74
N LEU A 456 -13.32 20.84 -12.21
CA LEU A 456 -12.09 20.74 -11.43
C LEU A 456 -11.29 22.04 -11.53
N ALA A 457 -11.07 22.68 -10.38
CA ALA A 457 -10.19 23.83 -10.28
C ALA A 457 -8.78 23.49 -10.77
N ILE A 458 -8.14 24.44 -11.45
CA ILE A 458 -6.71 24.36 -11.75
C ILE A 458 -5.99 24.48 -10.40
N THR A 459 -5.28 23.44 -10.01
CA THR A 459 -4.78 23.33 -8.63
C THR A 459 -3.54 24.22 -8.43
N SER A 460 -3.52 25.04 -7.39
CA SER A 460 -2.38 25.91 -7.03
C SER A 460 -1.17 25.18 -6.45
N VAL A 461 -1.28 23.86 -6.20
CA VAL A 461 -0.16 23.02 -5.73
C VAL A 461 0.94 22.82 -6.78
N HIS A 462 0.66 23.21 -8.03
CA HIS A 462 1.60 23.20 -9.14
C HIS A 462 2.24 24.58 -9.32
N GLU A 463 3.54 24.58 -9.61
CA GLU A 463 4.33 25.80 -9.79
C GLU A 463 4.49 26.12 -11.28
N TYR A 464 3.39 26.53 -11.92
CA TYR A 464 3.32 26.76 -13.38
C TYR A 464 4.34 27.79 -13.89
N THR A 465 4.72 28.77 -13.08
CA THR A 465 5.70 29.80 -13.44
C THR A 465 7.09 29.20 -13.66
N SER A 466 7.50 28.28 -12.79
CA SER A 466 8.80 27.60 -12.90
C SER A 466 8.81 26.62 -14.08
N GLU A 467 7.69 25.92 -14.34
CA GLU A 467 7.51 25.10 -15.55
C GLU A 467 7.63 25.95 -16.82
N LYS A 468 6.96 27.12 -16.86
CA LYS A 468 7.05 28.07 -17.98
C LYS A 468 8.47 28.54 -18.21
N ALA A 469 9.18 28.96 -17.16
CA ALA A 469 10.56 29.40 -17.28
C ALA A 469 11.46 28.31 -17.86
N TRP A 470 11.30 27.06 -17.39
CA TRP A 470 12.08 25.92 -17.88
C TRP A 470 11.83 25.64 -19.37
N VAL A 471 10.57 25.72 -19.82
CA VAL A 471 10.17 25.55 -21.22
C VAL A 471 10.79 26.65 -22.08
N MET A 472 10.61 27.91 -21.68
CA MET A 472 11.06 29.06 -22.48
C MET A 472 12.58 29.12 -22.59
N GLN A 473 13.32 28.64 -21.59
CA GLN A 473 14.78 28.53 -21.66
C GLN A 473 15.26 27.54 -22.75
N ARG A 474 14.45 26.55 -23.11
CA ARG A 474 14.76 25.51 -24.10
C ARG A 474 14.12 25.73 -25.46
N ALA A 475 13.25 26.74 -25.58
CA ALA A 475 12.55 27.02 -26.82
C ALA A 475 13.54 27.50 -27.90
N GLN A 476 13.54 26.82 -29.05
CA GLN A 476 14.27 27.24 -30.25
C GLN A 476 13.41 28.17 -31.11
N SER A 477 12.09 27.97 -31.12
CA SER A 477 11.16 28.89 -31.76
C SER A 477 9.84 28.94 -31.00
N VAL A 478 9.19 30.10 -31.05
CA VAL A 478 7.91 30.36 -30.38
C VAL A 478 7.01 31.11 -31.34
N THR A 479 5.83 30.55 -31.58
CA THR A 479 4.71 31.20 -32.26
C THR A 479 3.53 31.31 -31.29
N ASP A 480 2.43 31.91 -31.73
CA ASP A 480 1.22 32.04 -30.92
C ASP A 480 0.61 30.68 -30.51
N MET A 481 0.86 29.62 -31.28
CA MET A 481 0.28 28.28 -31.06
C MET A 481 1.31 27.19 -30.76
N ARG A 482 2.58 27.38 -31.12
CA ARG A 482 3.62 26.35 -31.04
C ARG A 482 4.84 26.89 -30.31
N ILE A 483 5.31 26.15 -29.31
CA ILE A 483 6.66 26.30 -28.76
C ILE A 483 7.45 25.07 -29.21
N SER A 484 8.51 25.28 -29.99
CA SER A 484 9.38 24.21 -30.47
C SER A 484 10.66 24.17 -29.65
N LEU A 485 11.01 23.00 -29.10
CA LEU A 485 12.24 22.80 -28.33
C LEU A 485 13.40 22.28 -29.19
N ARG A 486 13.09 21.65 -30.32
CA ARG A 486 14.00 21.20 -31.37
C ARG A 486 13.20 20.68 -32.56
#